data_AF-A0A975H549-F1
#
_entry.id   AF-A0A975H549-F1
#
_cell.length_a   1.000
_cell.length_b   1.000
_cell.length_c   1.000
_cell.angle_alpha   90.00
_cell.angle_beta   90.00
_cell.angle_gamma   90.00
#
_symmetry.space_group_name_H-M   'P 1'
#
loop_
_entity.id
_entity.type
_entity.pdbx_description
1 polymer ?
#
loop_
_entity_poly.entity_id
_entity_poly.type
_entity_poly.pdbx_seq_one_letter_code
_entity_poly.pdbx_strand_id
1 'polypeptide(L)'
;MTDFTATAPERATTVPHADNATPAAAPAPAAPEVSPTLIVLKLLPNGAKFNGNRITRAQEAGFDWLKGDRAIGLRCPDTGEEVARHVAHGGQEAVGQLKEIKVLVDPERCPLWIGAGTKLIESLERYAILINASICDAAGRALSEGERNELAERIDATMRARWKALKAARMVTLASGERRELSDLSFVHTVRREAGSKKRSWRYVCFDAEPMPCHKGRAQGYRMAREIIEFHRTHKTLELPVKQVIQAAGLASIDHPHGDLDKDSIANVASGFLAAIETLVRVGSRHLNMAWLEQRIEYEEAAHVEYVAVLEKQKREMVERLRKGREAAKARRAKEARNA
;
A
#
# COMPACT_ATOMS: atom_id res chain seq x y z
N MET A 1 -23.32 59.39 -55.75
CA MET A 1 -22.76 58.03 -55.60
C MET A 1 -23.53 57.37 -54.46
N THR A 2 -24.71 56.75 -54.58
CA THR A 2 -25.31 55.90 -55.66
C THR A 2 -24.27 54.85 -56.11
N ASP A 3 -24.43 53.53 -56.01
CA ASP A 3 -25.63 52.68 -56.14
C ASP A 3 -25.47 51.31 -55.44
N PHE A 4 -26.62 50.63 -55.39
CA PHE A 4 -26.95 49.30 -54.88
C PHE A 4 -26.50 48.11 -55.77
N THR A 5 -26.59 46.88 -55.21
CA THR A 5 -26.85 45.55 -55.84
C THR A 5 -25.79 44.94 -56.77
N ALA A 6 -25.59 43.63 -56.96
CA ALA A 6 -26.02 42.30 -56.45
C ALA A 6 -25.00 41.31 -57.09
N THR A 7 -24.73 40.06 -56.69
CA THR A 7 -25.60 38.86 -56.68
C THR A 7 -24.74 37.64 -56.27
N ALA A 8 -25.37 36.64 -55.65
CA ALA A 8 -24.85 35.38 -55.08
C ALA A 8 -24.47 34.31 -56.18
N PRO A 9 -24.13 33.01 -55.92
CA PRO A 9 -24.68 32.13 -54.88
C PRO A 9 -23.76 31.09 -54.18
N GLU A 10 -24.39 30.52 -53.16
CA GLU A 10 -24.12 29.35 -52.34
C GLU A 10 -23.64 28.09 -53.08
N ARG A 11 -22.88 27.24 -52.36
CA ARG A 11 -23.19 25.81 -52.28
C ARG A 11 -22.86 25.23 -50.91
N ALA A 12 -23.92 24.82 -50.24
CA ALA A 12 -23.95 24.07 -49.00
C ALA A 12 -23.32 22.68 -49.16
N THR A 13 -22.65 22.20 -48.12
CA THR A 13 -22.57 20.76 -47.84
C THR A 13 -22.89 20.54 -46.37
N THR A 14 -24.03 19.91 -46.17
CA THR A 14 -24.65 19.51 -44.90
C THR A 14 -23.86 18.41 -44.21
N VAL A 15 -23.59 18.57 -42.91
CA VAL A 15 -23.27 17.46 -41.99
C VAL A 15 -24.41 17.41 -40.94
N PRO A 16 -25.03 16.25 -40.70
CA PRO A 16 -26.25 16.14 -39.92
C PRO A 16 -26.03 16.45 -38.43
N HIS A 17 -26.98 17.20 -37.89
CA HIS A 17 -27.17 17.49 -36.47
C HIS A 17 -27.47 16.17 -35.73
N ALA A 18 -26.63 15.81 -34.75
CA ALA A 18 -26.96 14.79 -33.77
C ALA A 18 -27.75 15.47 -32.64
N ASP A 19 -28.95 14.96 -32.42
CA ASP A 19 -29.90 15.42 -31.40
C ASP A 19 -29.25 15.51 -30.02
N ASN A 20 -29.47 16.65 -29.36
CA ASN A 20 -29.16 16.88 -27.96
C ASN A 20 -30.03 15.97 -27.08
N ALA A 21 -29.56 14.74 -26.84
CA ALA A 21 -30.03 13.92 -25.74
C ALA A 21 -29.41 14.44 -24.44
N THR A 22 -30.22 15.13 -23.64
CA THR A 22 -29.93 15.49 -22.25
C THR A 22 -29.34 14.29 -21.51
N PRO A 23 -28.13 14.36 -20.93
CA PRO A 23 -27.58 13.27 -20.15
C PRO A 23 -28.52 12.98 -18.99
N ALA A 24 -28.99 11.74 -18.91
CA ALA A 24 -29.76 11.25 -17.77
C ALA A 24 -28.96 11.53 -16.49
N ALA A 25 -29.63 12.18 -15.53
CA ALA A 25 -29.06 12.49 -14.22
C ALA A 25 -28.40 11.22 -13.66
N ALA A 26 -27.12 11.35 -13.29
CA ALA A 26 -26.39 10.30 -12.61
C ALA A 26 -27.22 9.84 -11.39
N PRO A 27 -27.36 8.52 -11.16
CA PRO A 27 -28.06 8.03 -9.98
C PRO A 27 -27.40 8.64 -8.75
N ALA A 28 -28.23 9.21 -7.88
CA ALA A 28 -27.79 9.74 -6.60
C ALA A 28 -26.92 8.68 -5.89
N PRO A 29 -25.79 9.06 -5.29
CA PRO A 29 -24.96 8.11 -4.56
C PRO A 29 -25.84 7.39 -3.54
N ALA A 30 -25.79 6.06 -3.57
CA ALA A 30 -26.46 5.23 -2.57
C ALA A 30 -26.13 5.78 -1.19
N ALA A 31 -27.16 5.96 -0.35
CA ALA A 31 -26.96 6.40 1.03
C ALA A 31 -25.90 5.50 1.67
N PRO A 32 -24.87 6.06 2.33
CA PRO A 32 -23.80 5.25 2.91
C PRO A 32 -24.44 4.22 3.84
N GLU A 33 -24.17 2.93 3.59
CA GLU A 33 -24.57 1.87 4.51
C GLU A 33 -24.07 2.25 5.90
N VAL A 34 -24.99 2.62 6.79
CA VAL A 34 -24.66 2.97 8.17
C VAL A 34 -24.15 1.68 8.79
N SER A 35 -22.84 1.63 9.02
CA SER A 35 -22.20 0.47 9.62
C SER A 35 -22.88 0.14 10.96
N PRO A 36 -23.27 -1.13 11.21
CA PRO A 36 -23.95 -1.51 12.45
C PRO A 36 -23.09 -1.28 13.70
N THR A 37 -21.78 -1.07 13.52
CA THR A 37 -20.80 -0.81 14.58
C THR A 37 -20.41 0.66 14.71
N LEU A 38 -21.06 1.55 13.96
CA LEU A 38 -20.80 2.98 14.03
C LEU A 38 -21.20 3.53 15.41
N ILE A 39 -20.22 4.08 16.12
CA ILE A 39 -20.42 4.81 17.37
C ILE A 39 -20.56 6.29 17.02
N VAL A 40 -21.64 6.89 17.53
CA VAL A 40 -21.92 8.33 17.39
C VAL A 40 -21.88 8.96 18.77
N LEU A 41 -20.94 9.88 18.95
CA LEU A 41 -20.89 10.78 20.10
C LEU A 41 -21.29 12.18 19.68
N LYS A 42 -21.77 12.97 20.64
CA LYS A 42 -22.11 14.37 20.44
C LYS A 42 -21.33 15.24 21.41
N LEU A 43 -20.85 16.37 20.94
CA LEU A 43 -20.45 17.49 21.80
C LEU A 43 -21.59 18.50 21.76
N LEU A 44 -22.14 18.79 22.94
CA LEU A 44 -23.20 19.79 23.11
C LEU A 44 -22.66 20.95 23.95
N PRO A 45 -22.91 22.21 23.58
CA PRO A 45 -22.40 23.35 24.34
C PRO A 45 -23.07 23.39 25.72
N ASN A 46 -22.30 23.68 26.77
CA ASN A 46 -22.84 23.83 28.13
C ASN A 46 -23.59 25.16 28.32
N GLY A 47 -23.49 26.06 27.34
CA GLY A 47 -24.18 27.35 27.31
C GLY A 47 -24.85 27.61 25.95
N ALA A 48 -25.09 28.87 25.62
CA ALA A 48 -25.80 29.24 24.39
C ALA A 48 -25.07 28.88 23.08
N LYS A 49 -23.73 28.75 23.12
CA LYS A 49 -22.88 28.43 21.97
C LYS A 49 -21.54 27.81 22.41
N PHE A 50 -20.83 27.20 21.47
CA PHE A 50 -19.44 26.77 21.67
C PHE A 50 -18.49 27.96 21.82
N ASN A 51 -17.42 27.75 22.58
CA ASN A 51 -16.34 28.72 22.74
C ASN A 51 -15.29 28.58 21.64
N GLY A 52 -14.87 29.70 21.05
CA GLY A 52 -13.77 29.77 20.10
C GLY A 52 -14.07 29.14 18.73
N ASN A 53 -13.03 29.10 17.88
CA ASN A 53 -13.11 28.46 16.58
C ASN A 53 -13.03 26.93 16.73
N ARG A 54 -14.03 26.21 16.22
CA ARG A 54 -14.13 24.74 16.28
C ARG A 54 -12.85 24.04 15.83
N ILE A 55 -12.31 24.46 14.68
CA ILE A 55 -11.18 23.81 14.02
C ILE A 55 -9.90 24.05 14.81
N THR A 56 -9.61 25.31 15.17
CA THR A 56 -8.40 25.66 15.93
C THR A 56 -8.38 24.93 17.28
N ARG A 57 -9.50 24.92 18.01
CA ARG A 57 -9.60 24.20 19.29
C ARG A 57 -9.52 22.69 19.15
N ALA A 58 -10.01 22.13 18.05
CA ALA A 58 -9.86 20.70 17.77
C ALA A 58 -8.39 20.35 17.50
N GLN A 59 -7.65 21.20 16.78
CA GLN A 59 -6.22 20.99 16.56
C GLN A 59 -5.40 21.08 17.85
N GLU A 60 -5.70 22.06 18.71
CA GLU A 60 -5.10 22.16 20.06
C GLU A 60 -5.36 20.92 20.92
N ALA A 61 -6.53 20.28 20.75
CA ALA A 61 -6.89 19.06 21.45
C ALA A 61 -6.26 17.78 20.89
N GLY A 62 -5.54 17.86 19.76
CA GLY A 62 -4.85 16.73 19.13
C GLY A 62 -5.58 16.10 17.93
N PHE A 63 -6.66 16.71 17.44
CA PHE A 63 -7.26 16.36 16.15
C PHE A 63 -6.53 17.05 15.00
N ASP A 64 -6.71 16.56 13.77
CA ASP A 64 -6.13 17.22 12.61
C ASP A 64 -6.96 17.00 11.35
N TRP A 65 -6.62 17.70 10.27
CA TRP A 65 -7.28 17.60 8.97
C TRP A 65 -7.20 16.20 8.39
N LEU A 66 -8.33 15.61 8.05
CA LEU A 66 -8.39 14.28 7.45
C LEU A 66 -7.91 14.32 5.99
N LYS A 67 -7.21 13.27 5.55
CA LYS A 67 -6.61 13.23 4.21
C LYS A 67 -7.72 13.19 3.14
N GLY A 68 -7.64 14.09 2.15
CA GLY A 68 -8.55 14.11 1.00
C GLY A 68 -9.94 14.72 1.28
N ASP A 69 -10.17 15.26 2.48
CA ASP A 69 -11.43 15.91 2.85
C ASP A 69 -11.16 17.18 3.65
N ARG A 70 -12.06 18.17 3.58
CA ARG A 70 -12.03 19.37 4.45
C ARG A 70 -12.69 19.08 5.80
N ALA A 71 -12.43 17.89 6.33
CA ALA A 71 -12.96 17.43 7.61
C ALA A 71 -11.84 17.37 8.66
N ILE A 72 -12.19 17.59 9.91
CA ILE A 72 -11.28 17.46 11.05
C ILE A 72 -11.62 16.19 11.83
N GLY A 73 -10.61 15.52 12.37
CA GLY A 73 -10.84 14.29 13.11
C GLY A 73 -9.56 13.70 13.70
N LEU A 74 -9.69 12.50 14.24
CA LEU A 74 -8.56 11.76 14.79
C LEU A 74 -7.98 10.89 13.68
N ARG A 75 -6.66 10.96 13.49
CA ARG A 75 -5.93 10.15 12.51
C ARG A 75 -5.03 9.14 13.19
N CYS A 76 -4.85 7.99 12.57
CA CYS A 76 -3.82 7.05 12.96
C CYS A 76 -2.46 7.74 12.83
N PRO A 77 -1.62 7.77 13.89
CA PRO A 77 -0.31 8.42 13.83
C PRO A 77 0.62 7.75 12.82
N ASP A 78 0.41 6.45 12.59
CA ASP A 78 1.23 5.66 11.69
C ASP A 78 0.82 5.84 10.22
N THR A 79 -0.43 5.57 9.87
CA THR A 79 -0.88 5.60 8.46
C THR A 79 -1.40 6.96 8.02
N GLY A 80 -1.75 7.84 8.97
CA GLY A 80 -2.44 9.10 8.71
C GLY A 80 -3.90 8.94 8.27
N GLU A 81 -4.44 7.72 8.27
CA GLU A 81 -5.82 7.43 7.91
C GLU A 81 -6.80 7.79 9.04
N GLU A 82 -8.06 8.01 8.68
CA GLU A 82 -9.12 8.45 9.58
C GLU A 82 -9.51 7.35 10.58
N VAL A 83 -9.43 7.68 11.87
CA VAL A 83 -9.92 6.86 12.98
C VAL A 83 -11.30 7.34 13.42
N ALA A 84 -11.46 8.65 13.56
CA ALA A 84 -12.73 9.29 13.89
C ALA A 84 -12.86 10.63 13.18
N ARG A 85 -14.09 11.09 12.92
CA ARG A 85 -14.37 12.33 12.20
C ARG A 85 -15.38 13.21 12.92
N HIS A 86 -15.14 14.51 12.88
CA HIS A 86 -16.08 15.52 13.34
C HIS A 86 -17.02 15.95 12.22
N VAL A 87 -18.32 15.98 12.51
CA VAL A 87 -19.35 16.49 11.62
C VAL A 87 -20.08 17.62 12.35
N ALA A 88 -19.99 18.83 11.81
CA ALA A 88 -20.78 19.96 12.30
C ALA A 88 -22.26 19.73 11.95
N HIS A 89 -23.15 19.86 12.94
CA HIS A 89 -24.57 19.56 12.77
C HIS A 89 -25.45 20.64 13.44
N GLY A 90 -26.62 20.91 12.84
CA GLY A 90 -27.67 21.71 13.47
C GLY A 90 -27.51 23.23 13.45
N GLY A 91 -26.67 23.81 12.59
CA GLY A 91 -26.58 25.27 12.42
C GLY A 91 -25.47 25.72 11.48
N GLN A 92 -25.36 27.03 11.24
CA GLN A 92 -24.29 27.62 10.45
C GLN A 92 -23.06 27.90 11.33
N GLU A 93 -21.98 27.16 11.10
CA GLU A 93 -20.71 27.30 11.82
C GLU A 93 -20.10 28.71 11.68
N ALA A 94 -20.18 29.30 10.47
CA ALA A 94 -19.58 30.60 10.15
C ALA A 94 -20.16 31.78 10.96
N VAL A 95 -21.39 31.66 11.47
CA VAL A 95 -22.05 32.69 12.30
C VAL A 95 -22.18 32.27 13.77
N GLY A 96 -21.46 31.23 14.21
CA GLY A 96 -21.42 30.80 15.60
C GLY A 96 -22.72 30.18 16.13
N GLN A 97 -23.61 29.72 15.24
CA GLN A 97 -24.89 29.10 15.57
C GLN A 97 -24.81 27.56 15.59
N LEU A 98 -23.60 27.00 15.62
CA LEU A 98 -23.43 25.55 15.66
C LEU A 98 -24.01 25.00 16.97
N LYS A 99 -24.96 24.09 16.84
CA LYS A 99 -25.65 23.49 18.00
C LYS A 99 -24.99 22.20 18.48
N GLU A 100 -24.35 21.48 17.57
CA GLU A 100 -23.89 20.12 17.79
C GLU A 100 -22.64 19.84 16.95
N ILE A 101 -21.70 19.13 17.55
CA ILE A 101 -20.62 18.47 16.80
C ILE A 101 -20.79 16.97 17.01
N LYS A 102 -21.04 16.22 15.94
CA LYS A 102 -21.05 14.76 15.96
C LYS A 102 -19.63 14.25 15.79
N VAL A 103 -19.27 13.23 16.55
CA VAL A 103 -18.01 12.51 16.42
C VAL A 103 -18.36 11.08 16.03
N LEU A 104 -17.92 10.69 14.84
CA LEU A 104 -18.22 9.40 14.24
C LEU A 104 -16.96 8.53 14.32
N VAL A 105 -17.08 7.32 14.87
CA VAL A 105 -16.01 6.32 14.91
C VAL A 105 -16.59 4.95 14.60
N ASP A 106 -15.96 4.22 13.67
CA ASP A 106 -16.30 2.83 13.39
C ASP A 106 -15.09 1.93 13.69
N PRO A 107 -15.04 1.35 14.91
CA PRO A 107 -13.90 0.53 15.34
C PRO A 107 -13.65 -0.70 14.48
N GLU A 108 -14.63 -1.16 13.70
CA GLU A 108 -14.49 -2.32 12.80
C GLU A 108 -13.88 -1.97 11.45
N ARG A 109 -14.06 -0.73 10.99
CA ARG A 109 -13.66 -0.31 9.63
C ARG A 109 -12.49 0.66 9.58
N CYS A 110 -12.23 1.39 10.66
CA CYS A 110 -11.13 2.34 10.71
C CYS A 110 -9.76 1.63 10.85
N PRO A 111 -8.61 2.31 10.63
CA PRO A 111 -7.30 1.68 10.64
C PRO A 111 -6.96 1.11 12.01
N LEU A 112 -6.17 0.03 12.03
CA LEU A 112 -5.75 -0.63 13.26
C LEU A 112 -4.80 0.27 14.05
N TRP A 113 -5.27 0.77 15.18
CA TRP A 113 -4.45 1.52 16.14
C TRP A 113 -4.79 1.09 17.57
N ILE A 114 -3.84 0.40 18.21
CA ILE A 114 -4.00 -0.07 19.59
C ILE A 114 -3.95 1.15 20.52
N GLY A 115 -4.99 1.33 21.34
CA GLY A 115 -5.15 2.51 22.19
C GLY A 115 -5.89 3.67 21.54
N ALA A 116 -6.43 3.49 20.33
CA ALA A 116 -7.22 4.51 19.63
C ALA A 116 -8.42 5.00 20.45
N GLY A 117 -9.09 4.11 21.18
CA GLY A 117 -10.25 4.43 22.02
C GLY A 117 -9.85 5.36 23.16
N THR A 118 -8.85 4.95 23.94
CA THR A 118 -8.26 5.77 25.00
C THR A 118 -7.83 7.14 24.45
N LYS A 119 -7.13 7.17 23.32
CA LYS A 119 -6.63 8.42 22.76
C LYS A 119 -7.73 9.34 22.24
N LEU A 120 -8.79 8.76 21.68
CA LEU A 120 -9.97 9.50 21.23
C LEU A 120 -10.65 10.19 22.41
N ILE A 121 -10.90 9.47 23.50
CA ILE A 121 -11.56 10.04 24.69
C ILE A 121 -10.70 11.13 25.32
N GLU A 122 -9.39 10.92 25.50
CA GLU A 122 -8.47 11.97 25.99
C GLU A 122 -8.56 13.25 25.14
N SER A 123 -8.58 13.10 23.81
CA SER A 123 -8.64 14.22 22.88
C SER A 123 -10.00 14.92 22.94
N LEU A 124 -11.09 14.15 23.07
CA LEU A 124 -12.44 14.69 23.24
C LEU A 124 -12.62 15.42 24.56
N GLU A 125 -12.04 14.95 25.65
CA GLU A 125 -12.11 15.61 26.96
C GLU A 125 -11.41 16.97 26.93
N ARG A 126 -10.18 17.02 26.38
CA ARG A 126 -9.47 18.28 26.15
C ARG A 126 -10.29 19.22 25.27
N TYR A 127 -10.85 18.69 24.20
CA TYR A 127 -11.61 19.48 23.26
C TYR A 127 -12.89 20.04 23.88
N ALA A 128 -13.64 19.23 24.61
CA ALA A 128 -14.85 19.61 25.33
C ALA A 128 -14.57 20.77 26.31
N ILE A 129 -13.44 20.74 27.01
CA ILE A 129 -13.00 21.85 27.88
C ILE A 129 -12.77 23.12 27.04
N LEU A 130 -11.99 23.02 25.96
CA LEU A 130 -11.62 24.18 25.12
C LEU A 130 -12.83 24.88 24.47
N ILE A 131 -13.88 24.13 24.12
CA ILE A 131 -15.08 24.66 23.48
C ILE A 131 -16.27 24.84 24.44
N ASN A 132 -16.08 24.58 25.73
CA ASN A 132 -17.14 24.60 26.76
C ASN A 132 -18.35 23.72 26.39
N ALA A 133 -18.10 22.43 26.20
CA ALA A 133 -19.09 21.43 25.85
C ALA A 133 -19.08 20.23 26.81
N SER A 134 -20.13 19.43 26.73
CA SER A 134 -20.23 18.11 27.33
C SER A 134 -20.15 17.03 26.26
N ILE A 135 -19.46 15.93 26.57
CA ILE A 135 -19.42 14.72 25.72
C ILE A 135 -20.67 13.91 26.03
N CYS A 136 -21.50 13.69 25.04
CA CYS A 136 -22.78 13.02 25.15
C CYS A 136 -22.84 11.78 24.25
N ASP A 137 -23.72 10.85 24.62
CA ASP A 137 -24.12 9.75 23.76
C ASP A 137 -24.95 10.23 22.55
N ALA A 138 -25.34 9.29 21.68
CA ALA A 138 -26.17 9.58 20.51
C ALA A 138 -27.54 10.19 20.87
N ALA A 139 -28.07 9.92 22.06
CA ALA A 139 -29.33 10.49 22.56
C ALA A 139 -29.15 11.90 23.13
N GLY A 140 -27.90 12.36 23.32
CA GLY A 140 -27.58 13.68 23.86
C GLY A 140 -27.44 13.71 25.39
N ARG A 141 -27.45 12.56 26.06
CA ARG A 141 -27.19 12.45 27.49
C ARG A 141 -25.69 12.54 27.74
N ALA A 142 -25.29 13.41 28.66
CA ALA A 142 -23.90 13.58 29.05
C ALA A 142 -23.34 12.27 29.62
N LEU A 143 -22.15 11.87 29.16
CA LEU A 143 -21.44 10.71 29.64
C LEU A 143 -20.66 11.06 30.90
N SER A 144 -20.82 10.23 31.93
CA SER A 144 -19.95 10.25 33.11
C SER A 144 -18.53 9.81 32.77
N GLU A 145 -17.55 10.12 33.63
CA GLU A 145 -16.16 9.70 33.45
C GLU A 145 -16.04 8.16 33.30
N GLY A 146 -16.77 7.39 34.12
CA GLY A 146 -16.81 5.93 34.02
C GLY A 146 -17.32 5.46 32.64
N GLU A 147 -18.41 6.03 32.14
CA GLU A 147 -18.95 5.66 30.83
C GLU A 147 -18.02 6.05 29.68
N ARG A 148 -17.28 7.16 29.80
CA ARG A 148 -16.25 7.53 28.82
C ARG A 148 -15.09 6.53 28.80
N ASN A 149 -14.65 6.09 29.98
CA ASN A 149 -13.59 5.07 30.11
C ASN A 149 -14.04 3.72 29.55
N GLU A 150 -15.26 3.27 29.87
CA GLU A 150 -15.83 2.04 29.31
C GLU A 150 -15.94 2.10 27.78
N LEU A 151 -16.26 3.27 27.22
CA LEU A 151 -16.32 3.46 25.78
C LEU A 151 -14.94 3.37 25.13
N ALA A 152 -13.93 4.03 25.71
CA ALA A 152 -12.54 3.91 25.28
C ALA A 152 -12.09 2.44 25.27
N GLU A 153 -12.35 1.72 26.36
CA GLU A 153 -11.99 0.31 26.49
C GLU A 153 -12.70 -0.57 25.47
N ARG A 154 -13.97 -0.29 25.15
CA ARG A 154 -14.73 -1.02 24.13
C ARG A 154 -14.14 -0.86 22.73
N ILE A 155 -13.76 0.37 22.36
CA ILE A 155 -13.09 0.65 21.10
C ILE A 155 -11.74 -0.08 21.07
N ASP A 156 -10.95 0.01 22.14
CA ASP A 156 -9.64 -0.64 22.22
C ASP A 156 -9.72 -2.17 22.28
N ALA A 157 -10.77 -2.73 22.88
CA ALA A 157 -11.05 -4.17 22.85
C ALA A 157 -11.35 -4.65 21.43
N THR A 158 -12.17 -3.89 20.69
CA THR A 158 -12.48 -4.18 19.28
C THR A 158 -11.23 -4.14 18.41
N MET A 159 -10.41 -3.10 18.56
CA MET A 159 -9.11 -2.99 17.87
C MET A 159 -8.16 -4.15 18.20
N ARG A 160 -8.08 -4.55 19.47
CA ARG A 160 -7.28 -5.70 19.90
C ARG A 160 -7.79 -7.01 19.32
N ALA A 161 -9.11 -7.19 19.22
CA ALA A 161 -9.70 -8.37 18.58
C ALA A 161 -9.36 -8.43 17.09
N ARG A 162 -9.53 -7.32 16.36
CA ARG A 162 -9.14 -7.20 14.95
C ARG A 162 -7.64 -7.45 14.74
N TRP A 163 -6.78 -6.90 15.61
CA TRP A 163 -5.35 -7.17 15.55
C TRP A 163 -5.01 -8.65 15.76
N LYS A 164 -5.67 -9.32 16.72
CA LYS A 164 -5.51 -10.78 16.92
C LYS A 164 -5.96 -11.57 15.70
N ALA A 165 -7.09 -11.21 15.08
CA ALA A 165 -7.59 -11.84 13.87
C ALA A 165 -6.64 -11.65 12.69
N LEU A 166 -6.13 -10.43 12.49
CA LEU A 166 -5.12 -10.11 11.47
C LEU A 166 -3.84 -10.93 11.69
N LYS A 167 -3.35 -10.99 12.93
CA LYS A 167 -2.17 -11.79 13.28
C LYS A 167 -2.39 -13.28 13.01
N ALA A 168 -3.57 -13.80 13.33
CA ALA A 168 -3.93 -15.19 13.04
C ALA A 168 -4.02 -15.46 11.53
N ALA A 169 -4.56 -14.52 10.74
CA ALA A 169 -4.62 -14.63 9.28
C ALA A 169 -3.22 -14.61 8.62
N ARG A 170 -2.26 -13.91 9.22
CA ARG A 170 -0.85 -13.90 8.79
C ARG A 170 -0.07 -15.17 9.16
N MET A 171 -0.66 -16.07 9.95
CA MET A 171 -0.02 -17.34 10.31
C MET A 171 -0.25 -18.39 9.23
N VAL A 172 0.79 -18.72 8.49
CA VAL A 172 0.75 -19.74 7.42
C VAL A 172 1.49 -20.99 7.88
N THR A 173 0.95 -22.17 7.52
CA THR A 173 1.62 -23.45 7.70
C THR A 173 1.97 -24.02 6.33
N LEU A 174 3.26 -24.23 6.09
CA LEU A 174 3.76 -24.81 4.83
C LEU A 174 3.57 -26.33 4.81
N ALA A 175 3.65 -26.91 3.61
CA ALA A 175 3.61 -28.38 3.43
C ALA A 175 4.70 -29.11 4.22
N SER A 176 5.84 -28.46 4.48
CA SER A 176 6.93 -28.96 5.33
C SER A 176 6.57 -29.03 6.83
N GLY A 177 5.41 -28.52 7.23
CA GLY A 177 4.99 -28.36 8.63
C GLY A 177 5.58 -27.12 9.32
N GLU A 178 6.39 -26.33 8.61
CA GLU A 178 6.90 -25.05 9.11
C GLU A 178 5.76 -24.04 9.29
N ARG A 179 5.75 -23.33 10.42
CA ARG A 179 4.79 -22.25 10.69
C ARG A 179 5.46 -20.89 10.62
N ARG A 180 4.93 -20.01 9.78
CA ARG A 180 5.43 -18.65 9.57
C ARG A 180 4.38 -17.63 9.99
N GLU A 181 4.82 -16.54 10.59
CA GLU A 181 4.06 -15.30 10.72
C GLU A 181 4.56 -14.33 9.64
N LEU A 182 3.71 -14.06 8.66
CA LEU A 182 4.04 -13.17 7.54
C LEU A 182 4.09 -11.69 8.00
N SER A 183 5.03 -10.93 7.43
CA SER A 183 5.12 -9.48 7.59
C SER A 183 4.26 -8.75 6.55
N ASP A 184 4.34 -7.41 6.54
CA ASP A 184 3.80 -6.58 5.48
C ASP A 184 4.65 -6.64 4.21
N LEU A 185 5.93 -7.04 4.34
CA LEU A 185 6.82 -7.34 3.21
C LEU A 185 6.75 -8.83 2.88
N SER A 186 6.69 -9.16 1.59
CA SER A 186 6.50 -10.51 1.08
C SER A 186 7.66 -11.47 1.42
N PHE A 187 8.85 -10.91 1.61
CA PHE A 187 10.11 -11.62 1.83
C PHE A 187 10.62 -11.57 3.27
N VAL A 188 9.87 -10.94 4.18
CA VAL A 188 10.20 -10.85 5.61
C VAL A 188 9.15 -11.61 6.39
N HIS A 189 9.58 -12.51 7.27
CA HIS A 189 8.66 -13.28 8.09
C HIS A 189 9.33 -13.79 9.36
N THR A 190 8.53 -14.21 10.33
CA THR A 190 9.03 -14.90 11.52
C THR A 190 8.65 -16.37 11.48
N VAL A 191 9.65 -17.25 11.51
CA VAL A 191 9.42 -18.67 11.74
C VAL A 191 9.07 -18.85 13.21
N ARG A 192 7.87 -19.37 13.47
CA ARG A 192 7.30 -19.67 14.79
C ARG A 192 7.51 -21.14 15.19
N ARG A 193 7.76 -21.98 14.20
CA ARG A 193 8.03 -23.41 14.35
C ARG A 193 8.72 -23.90 13.08
N GLU A 194 9.90 -24.49 13.22
CA GLU A 194 10.65 -25.09 12.12
C GLU A 194 9.99 -26.36 11.58
N ALA A 195 10.26 -26.66 10.31
CA ALA A 195 9.86 -27.90 9.65
C ALA A 195 10.27 -29.13 10.48
N GLY A 196 9.35 -30.07 10.68
CA GLY A 196 9.59 -31.31 11.45
C GLY A 196 9.83 -31.13 12.95
N SER A 197 10.02 -29.91 13.47
CA SER A 197 10.26 -29.68 14.90
C SER A 197 8.97 -29.73 15.69
N LYS A 198 8.98 -30.28 16.91
CA LYS A 198 7.86 -30.17 17.88
C LYS A 198 7.98 -28.95 18.78
N LYS A 199 9.14 -28.28 18.79
CA LYS A 199 9.42 -27.12 19.64
C LYS A 199 9.05 -25.83 18.91
N ARG A 200 8.59 -24.83 19.66
CA ARG A 200 8.46 -23.46 19.13
C ARG A 200 9.86 -22.91 18.89
N SER A 201 10.08 -22.34 17.72
CA SER A 201 11.29 -21.59 17.38
C SER A 201 10.89 -20.15 17.08
N TRP A 202 11.79 -19.21 17.32
CA TRP A 202 11.58 -17.80 17.02
C TRP A 202 12.77 -17.34 16.20
N ARG A 203 12.66 -17.47 14.88
CA ARG A 203 13.69 -17.04 13.94
C ARG A 203 13.12 -15.99 13.02
N TYR A 204 13.69 -14.80 13.07
CA TYR A 204 13.33 -13.71 12.18
C TYR A 204 14.10 -13.85 10.87
N VAL A 205 13.39 -13.85 9.75
CA VAL A 205 13.95 -13.96 8.40
C VAL A 205 13.80 -12.61 7.72
N CYS A 206 14.92 -11.96 7.41
CA CYS A 206 14.96 -10.61 6.85
C CYS A 206 15.03 -10.57 5.33
N PHE A 207 15.32 -11.69 4.68
CA PHE A 207 15.46 -11.79 3.22
C PHE A 207 15.20 -13.23 2.77
N ASP A 208 13.93 -13.56 2.52
CA ASP A 208 13.52 -14.84 1.94
C ASP A 208 13.26 -14.66 0.44
N ALA A 209 14.04 -15.34 -0.38
CA ALA A 209 13.91 -15.28 -1.83
C ALA A 209 14.20 -16.64 -2.45
N GLU A 210 13.44 -17.00 -3.47
CA GLU A 210 13.67 -18.21 -4.23
C GLU A 210 14.86 -18.03 -5.19
N PRO A 211 15.66 -19.07 -5.45
CA PRO A 211 16.65 -19.05 -6.52
C PRO A 211 15.99 -18.79 -7.88
N MET A 212 16.49 -17.82 -8.64
CA MET A 212 15.94 -17.44 -9.94
C MET A 212 17.05 -17.18 -10.98
N PRO A 213 16.74 -17.31 -12.29
CA PRO A 213 17.65 -16.90 -13.36
C PRO A 213 18.00 -15.42 -13.27
N CYS A 214 19.19 -15.01 -13.73
CA CYS A 214 19.75 -13.68 -13.50
C CYS A 214 18.77 -12.50 -13.65
N HIS A 215 18.24 -12.25 -14.85
CA HIS A 215 17.35 -11.10 -15.09
C HIS A 215 16.02 -11.18 -14.33
N LYS A 216 15.42 -12.38 -14.26
CA LYS A 216 14.19 -12.61 -13.49
C LYS A 216 14.40 -12.36 -12.00
N GLY A 217 15.54 -12.82 -11.48
CA GLY A 217 15.95 -12.57 -10.11
C GLY A 217 16.13 -11.08 -9.85
N ARG A 218 16.86 -10.37 -10.71
CA ARG A 218 17.07 -8.92 -10.56
C ARG A 218 15.76 -8.14 -10.56
N ALA A 219 14.83 -8.47 -11.45
CA ALA A 219 13.48 -7.89 -11.45
C ALA A 219 12.74 -8.14 -10.13
N GLN A 220 12.79 -9.36 -9.60
CA GLN A 220 12.20 -9.67 -8.29
C GLN A 220 12.86 -8.87 -7.15
N GLY A 221 14.18 -8.70 -7.19
CA GLY A 221 14.90 -7.86 -6.24
C GLY A 221 14.44 -6.40 -6.27
N TYR A 222 14.17 -5.84 -7.46
CA TYR A 222 13.59 -4.50 -7.59
C TYR A 222 12.18 -4.40 -7.01
N ARG A 223 11.34 -5.44 -7.18
CA ARG A 223 10.00 -5.48 -6.56
C ARG A 223 10.09 -5.51 -5.03
N MET A 224 10.99 -6.30 -4.47
CA MET A 224 11.22 -6.34 -3.02
C MET A 224 11.69 -4.97 -2.48
N ALA A 225 12.54 -4.26 -3.22
CA ALA A 225 12.95 -2.91 -2.83
C ALA A 225 11.78 -1.90 -2.91
N ARG A 226 10.90 -2.04 -3.90
CA ARG A 226 9.67 -1.24 -4.02
C ARG A 226 8.75 -1.45 -2.82
N GLU A 227 8.57 -2.67 -2.33
CA GLU A 227 7.77 -2.96 -1.13
C GLU A 227 8.28 -2.19 0.10
N ILE A 228 9.60 -2.04 0.29
CA ILE A 228 10.18 -1.24 1.39
C ILE A 228 9.82 0.25 1.25
N ILE A 229 9.85 0.78 0.02
CA ILE A 229 9.50 2.19 -0.22
C ILE A 229 8.00 2.41 0.03
N GLU A 230 7.15 1.51 -0.46
CA GLU A 230 5.70 1.55 -0.24
C GLU A 230 5.36 1.44 1.24
N PHE A 231 6.08 0.61 1.99
CA PHE A 231 5.98 0.54 3.44
C PHE A 231 6.26 1.91 4.08
N HIS A 232 7.40 2.54 3.80
CA HIS A 232 7.75 3.84 4.39
C HIS A 232 6.88 5.01 3.89
N ARG A 233 6.20 4.87 2.75
CA ARG A 233 5.19 5.83 2.29
C ARG A 233 3.88 5.71 3.04
N THR A 234 3.56 4.49 3.46
CA THR A 234 2.31 4.16 4.15
C THR A 234 2.46 4.39 5.66
N HIS A 235 3.57 3.95 6.23
CA HIS A 235 3.82 3.95 7.67
C HIS A 235 4.80 5.06 8.06
N LYS A 236 4.40 5.89 9.02
CA LYS A 236 5.19 7.01 9.54
C LYS A 236 5.94 6.67 10.82
N THR A 237 5.46 5.69 11.58
CA THR A 237 5.97 5.38 12.93
C THR A 237 6.43 3.94 13.07
N LEU A 238 5.91 3.00 12.27
CA LEU A 238 6.44 1.65 12.23
C LEU A 238 7.82 1.66 11.55
N GLU A 239 8.79 1.04 12.22
CA GLU A 239 10.15 0.90 11.72
C GLU A 239 10.35 -0.49 11.12
N LEU A 240 10.81 -0.52 9.87
CA LEU A 240 11.36 -1.74 9.28
C LEU A 240 12.82 -1.91 9.72
N PRO A 241 13.27 -3.15 10.00
CA PRO A 241 14.67 -3.44 10.24
C PRO A 241 15.48 -3.44 8.93
N VAL A 242 15.47 -2.32 8.21
CA VAL A 242 16.06 -2.16 6.86
C VAL A 242 17.55 -2.50 6.89
N LYS A 243 18.26 -2.17 7.97
CA LYS A 243 19.66 -2.54 8.15
C LYS A 243 19.85 -4.06 8.10
N GLN A 244 19.03 -4.82 8.83
CA GLN A 244 19.10 -6.27 8.86
C GLN A 244 18.68 -6.89 7.50
N VAL A 245 17.73 -6.27 6.80
CA VAL A 245 17.34 -6.66 5.44
C VAL A 245 18.52 -6.50 4.47
N ILE A 246 19.16 -5.32 4.45
CA ILE A 246 20.32 -5.06 3.59
C ILE A 246 21.49 -6.00 3.92
N GLN A 247 21.75 -6.25 5.21
CA GLN A 247 22.77 -7.19 5.63
C GLN A 247 22.48 -8.62 5.14
N ALA A 248 21.24 -9.09 5.29
CA ALA A 248 20.83 -10.41 4.82
C ALA A 248 20.93 -10.54 3.29
N ALA A 249 20.53 -9.49 2.54
CA ALA A 249 20.71 -9.44 1.09
C ALA A 249 22.19 -9.49 0.69
N GLY A 250 23.04 -8.71 1.36
CA GLY A 250 24.49 -8.70 1.11
C GLY A 250 25.15 -10.05 1.37
N LEU A 251 24.76 -10.75 2.44
CA LEU A 251 25.21 -12.12 2.73
C LEU A 251 24.76 -13.09 1.62
N ALA A 252 23.54 -12.93 1.10
CA ALA A 252 23.03 -13.78 0.03
C ALA A 252 23.72 -13.56 -1.33
N SER A 253 24.43 -12.44 -1.51
CA SER A 253 25.20 -12.13 -2.73
C SER A 253 26.72 -12.16 -2.54
N ILE A 254 27.25 -12.63 -1.40
CA ILE A 254 28.68 -12.50 -1.08
C ILE A 254 29.58 -13.14 -2.14
N ASP A 255 29.23 -14.35 -2.59
CA ASP A 255 30.03 -15.10 -3.56
C ASP A 255 29.78 -14.65 -5.01
N HIS A 256 28.64 -13.98 -5.25
CA HIS A 256 28.21 -13.50 -6.56
C HIS A 256 27.58 -12.09 -6.47
N PRO A 257 28.38 -11.02 -6.26
CA PRO A 257 27.86 -9.67 -5.99
C PRO A 257 27.00 -9.09 -7.13
N HIS A 258 27.27 -9.51 -8.36
CA HIS A 258 26.55 -9.10 -9.56
C HIS A 258 25.51 -10.13 -10.05
N GLY A 259 25.24 -11.15 -9.24
CA GLY A 259 24.46 -12.32 -9.64
C GLY A 259 25.31 -13.40 -10.33
N ASP A 260 24.67 -14.56 -10.49
CA ASP A 260 25.15 -15.71 -11.26
C ASP A 260 24.40 -15.76 -12.60
N LEU A 261 25.11 -15.50 -13.69
CA LEU A 261 24.57 -15.48 -15.05
C LEU A 261 24.23 -16.89 -15.56
N ASP A 262 24.89 -17.91 -15.01
CA ASP A 262 24.86 -19.27 -15.52
C ASP A 262 23.84 -20.15 -14.78
N LYS A 263 23.41 -19.73 -13.59
CA LYS A 263 22.54 -20.55 -12.73
C LYS A 263 21.46 -19.75 -12.00
N ASP A 264 20.41 -20.47 -11.64
CA ASP A 264 19.37 -19.97 -10.76
C ASP A 264 19.93 -19.82 -9.34
N SER A 265 19.91 -18.60 -8.81
CA SER A 265 20.55 -18.26 -7.56
C SER A 265 19.81 -17.16 -6.81
N ILE A 266 19.86 -17.21 -5.48
CA ILE A 266 19.35 -16.13 -4.62
C ILE A 266 20.18 -14.86 -4.82
N ALA A 267 21.47 -15.01 -5.15
CA ALA A 267 22.37 -13.89 -5.43
C ALA A 267 21.85 -13.01 -6.59
N ASN A 268 21.13 -13.58 -7.56
CA ASN A 268 20.48 -12.83 -8.64
C ASN A 268 19.42 -11.87 -8.12
N VAL A 269 18.61 -12.33 -7.17
CA VAL A 269 17.57 -11.53 -6.50
C VAL A 269 18.21 -10.46 -5.61
N ALA A 270 19.17 -10.86 -4.79
CA ALA A 270 19.91 -9.96 -3.91
C ALA A 270 20.63 -8.85 -4.68
N SER A 271 21.24 -9.16 -5.84
CA SER A 271 21.91 -8.17 -6.68
C SER A 271 20.96 -7.10 -7.21
N GLY A 272 19.76 -7.48 -7.68
CA GLY A 272 18.73 -6.51 -8.08
C GLY A 272 18.27 -5.63 -6.93
N PHE A 273 17.99 -6.25 -5.77
CA PHE A 273 17.60 -5.53 -4.55
C PHE A 273 18.66 -4.50 -4.13
N LEU A 274 19.91 -4.93 -4.00
CA LEU A 274 21.02 -4.05 -3.59
C LEU A 274 21.28 -2.94 -4.61
N ALA A 275 21.16 -3.22 -5.92
CA ALA A 275 21.28 -2.20 -6.95
C ALA A 275 20.18 -1.13 -6.84
N ALA A 276 18.95 -1.52 -6.47
CA ALA A 276 17.87 -0.58 -6.18
C ALA A 276 18.25 0.30 -4.98
N ILE A 277 18.61 -0.31 -3.86
CA ILE A 277 18.99 0.42 -2.63
C ILE A 277 20.16 1.36 -2.88
N GLU A 278 21.21 0.91 -3.58
CA GLU A 278 22.34 1.75 -3.96
C GLU A 278 21.88 2.97 -4.77
N THR A 279 20.99 2.74 -5.74
CA THR A 279 20.44 3.84 -6.53
C THR A 279 19.58 4.77 -5.67
N LEU A 280 18.76 4.25 -4.76
CA LEU A 280 17.98 5.07 -3.83
C LEU A 280 18.86 5.90 -2.91
N VAL A 281 20.02 5.40 -2.47
CA VAL A 281 21.00 6.18 -1.70
C VAL A 281 21.62 7.27 -2.58
N ARG A 282 22.05 6.91 -3.79
CA ARG A 282 22.65 7.85 -4.75
C ARG A 282 21.67 8.95 -5.17
N VAL A 283 20.41 8.59 -5.35
CA VAL A 283 19.31 9.49 -5.71
C VAL A 283 18.72 10.19 -4.49
N GLY A 284 18.72 9.59 -3.30
CA GLY A 284 18.35 10.25 -2.04
C GLY A 284 19.28 11.42 -1.71
N SER A 285 20.53 11.36 -2.19
CA SER A 285 21.43 12.51 -2.21
C SER A 285 21.10 13.58 -3.27
N ARG A 286 20.15 13.32 -4.21
CA ARG A 286 19.84 14.14 -5.40
C ARG A 286 18.36 14.21 -5.89
N HIS A 287 17.35 13.77 -5.11
CA HIS A 287 15.88 13.72 -5.38
C HIS A 287 15.30 12.46 -6.08
N LEU A 288 14.38 11.77 -5.40
CA LEU A 288 13.86 10.42 -5.75
C LEU A 288 12.53 10.45 -6.53
N ASN A 289 12.50 9.80 -7.70
CA ASN A 289 11.32 9.62 -8.54
C ASN A 289 11.00 8.12 -8.72
N MET A 290 9.76 7.71 -8.43
CA MET A 290 9.30 6.32 -8.55
C MET A 290 9.20 5.83 -9.99
N ALA A 291 8.97 6.72 -10.95
CA ALA A 291 8.86 6.36 -12.37
C ALA A 291 10.15 5.68 -12.88
N TRP A 292 11.30 6.00 -12.28
CA TRP A 292 12.57 5.34 -12.61
C TRP A 292 12.62 3.87 -12.17
N LEU A 293 12.04 3.52 -11.01
CA LEU A 293 12.01 2.13 -10.55
C LEU A 293 11.14 1.26 -11.46
N GLU A 294 9.99 1.78 -11.90
CA GLU A 294 9.10 1.10 -12.82
C GLU A 294 9.79 0.88 -14.18
N GLN A 295 10.45 1.91 -14.74
CA GLN A 295 11.25 1.76 -15.97
C GLN A 295 12.38 0.74 -15.85
N ARG A 296 13.00 0.59 -14.66
CA ARG A 296 14.04 -0.43 -14.46
C ARG A 296 13.49 -1.85 -14.37
N ILE A 297 12.32 -2.02 -13.78
CA ILE A 297 11.62 -3.30 -13.77
C ILE A 297 11.30 -3.70 -15.21
N GLU A 298 10.69 -2.80 -15.98
CA GLU A 298 10.35 -3.05 -17.39
C GLU A 298 11.58 -3.36 -18.24
N TYR A 299 12.69 -2.63 -18.04
CA TYR A 299 13.94 -2.88 -18.75
C TYR A 299 14.51 -4.29 -18.49
N GLU A 300 14.57 -4.75 -17.25
CA GLU A 300 15.10 -6.09 -16.95
C GLU A 300 14.13 -7.20 -17.40
N GLU A 301 12.82 -6.97 -17.37
CA GLU A 301 11.83 -7.91 -17.92
C GLU A 301 12.01 -8.07 -19.43
N ALA A 302 12.21 -6.96 -20.17
CA ALA A 302 12.52 -7.00 -21.59
C ALA A 302 13.85 -7.72 -21.88
N ALA A 303 14.90 -7.41 -21.11
CA ALA A 303 16.19 -8.07 -21.24
C ALA A 303 16.12 -9.58 -20.98
N HIS A 304 15.26 -10.03 -20.06
CA HIS A 304 15.04 -11.45 -19.81
C HIS A 304 14.45 -12.15 -21.05
N VAL A 305 13.45 -11.54 -21.70
CA VAL A 305 12.84 -12.08 -22.91
C VAL A 305 13.88 -12.21 -24.03
N GLU A 306 14.70 -11.18 -24.23
CA GLU A 306 15.79 -11.22 -25.22
C GLU A 306 16.84 -12.29 -24.89
N TYR A 307 17.25 -12.39 -23.62
CA TYR A 307 18.24 -13.38 -23.18
C TYR A 307 17.74 -14.81 -23.36
N VAL A 308 16.48 -15.10 -23.03
CA VAL A 308 15.87 -16.42 -23.26
C VAL A 308 15.84 -16.74 -24.76
N ALA A 309 15.50 -15.77 -25.62
CA ALA A 309 15.52 -15.96 -27.07
C ALA A 309 16.94 -16.27 -27.59
N VAL A 310 17.97 -15.61 -27.05
CA VAL A 310 19.37 -15.88 -27.38
C VAL A 310 19.80 -17.27 -26.90
N LEU A 311 19.47 -17.67 -25.68
CA LEU A 311 19.77 -19.00 -25.16
C LEU A 311 19.08 -20.10 -25.96
N GLU A 312 17.82 -19.91 -26.34
CA GLU A 312 17.12 -20.85 -27.20
C GLU A 312 17.78 -20.97 -28.58
N LYS A 313 18.17 -19.83 -29.18
CA LYS A 313 18.88 -19.82 -30.46
C LYS A 313 20.22 -20.55 -30.35
N GLN A 314 21.02 -20.26 -29.33
CA GLN A 314 22.30 -20.92 -29.09
C GLN A 314 22.12 -22.43 -28.84
N LYS A 315 21.08 -22.83 -28.10
CA LYS A 315 20.75 -24.24 -27.87
C LYS A 315 20.40 -24.95 -29.18
N ARG A 316 19.59 -24.32 -30.05
CA ARG A 316 19.26 -24.85 -31.39
C ARG A 316 20.50 -24.98 -32.27
N GLU A 317 21.35 -23.95 -32.31
CA GLU A 317 22.61 -23.96 -33.06
C GLU A 317 23.58 -25.03 -32.56
N MET A 318 23.67 -25.24 -31.24
CA MET A 318 24.48 -26.28 -30.64
C MET A 318 23.97 -27.68 -30.99
N VAL A 319 22.66 -27.90 -30.93
CA VAL A 319 22.02 -29.16 -31.34
C VAL A 319 22.28 -29.44 -32.83
N GLU A 320 22.16 -28.43 -33.69
CA GLU A 320 22.48 -28.57 -35.11
C GLU A 320 23.95 -28.90 -35.35
N ARG A 321 24.87 -28.23 -34.64
CA ARG A 321 26.31 -28.48 -34.76
C ARG A 321 26.65 -29.91 -34.34
N LEU A 322 26.04 -30.40 -33.25
CA LEU A 322 26.20 -31.77 -32.80
C LEU A 322 25.60 -32.77 -33.80
N ARG A 323 24.44 -32.46 -34.40
CA ARG A 323 23.84 -33.30 -35.46
C ARG A 323 24.75 -33.38 -36.68
N LYS A 324 25.21 -32.25 -37.20
CA LYS A 324 26.15 -32.16 -38.34
C LYS A 324 27.46 -32.89 -38.04
N GLY A 325 27.98 -32.74 -36.82
CA GLY A 325 29.17 -33.47 -36.36
C GLY A 325 28.98 -34.99 -36.32
N ARG A 326 27.83 -35.47 -35.83
CA ARG A 326 27.46 -36.90 -35.84
C ARG A 326 27.29 -37.44 -37.25
N GLU A 327 26.66 -36.69 -38.15
CA GLU A 327 26.48 -37.06 -39.55
C GLU A 327 27.82 -37.11 -40.29
N ALA A 328 28.70 -36.13 -40.08
CA ALA A 328 30.05 -36.12 -40.65
C ALA A 328 30.91 -37.28 -40.12
N ALA A 329 30.84 -37.59 -38.82
CA ALA A 329 31.53 -38.74 -38.24
C ALA A 329 31.00 -40.07 -38.80
N LYS A 330 29.69 -40.20 -39.00
CA LYS A 330 29.06 -41.38 -39.61
C LYS A 330 29.47 -41.52 -41.09
N ALA A 331 29.50 -40.42 -41.85
CA ALA A 331 29.94 -40.41 -43.24
C ALA A 331 31.44 -40.75 -43.37
N ARG A 332 32.29 -40.27 -42.45
CA ARG A 332 33.72 -40.60 -42.42
C ARG A 332 33.93 -42.09 -42.17
N ARG A 333 33.25 -42.67 -41.16
CA ARG A 333 33.30 -44.12 -40.88
C ARG A 333 32.80 -44.96 -42.05
N ALA A 334 31.75 -44.53 -42.73
CA ALA A 334 31.22 -45.23 -43.91
C ALA A 334 32.19 -45.17 -45.11
N LYS A 335 32.93 -44.06 -45.27
CA LYS A 335 33.95 -43.90 -46.32
C LYS A 335 35.21 -44.72 -46.02
N GLU A 336 35.63 -44.76 -44.75
CA GLU A 336 36.73 -45.60 -44.27
C GLU A 336 36.41 -47.10 -44.46
N ALA A 337 35.18 -47.52 -44.14
CA ALA A 337 34.74 -48.91 -44.34
C ALA A 337 34.56 -49.32 -45.82
N ARG A 338 34.47 -48.36 -46.74
CA ARG A 338 34.37 -48.61 -48.19
C ARG A 338 35.74 -48.64 -48.88
N ASN A 339 36.76 -48.10 -48.23
CA ASN A 339 38.14 -48.06 -48.70
C ASN A 339 39.01 -49.15 -48.04
N ALA A 340 38.44 -49.95 -47.15
CA ALA A 340 39.03 -51.15 -46.53
C ALA A 340 38.54 -52.40 -47.26
#